data_AF-A0A6A5ZXU2-F1
#
_entry.id   AF-A0A6A5ZXU2-F1
#
_cell.length_a   1.000
_cell.length_b   1.000
_cell.length_c   1.000
_cell.angle_alpha   90.00
_cell.angle_beta   90.00
_cell.angle_gamma   90.00
#
_symmetry.space_group_name_H-M   'P 1'
#
loop_
_entity.id
_entity.type
_entity.pdbx_description
1 polymer ?
#
loop_
_entity_poly.entity_id
_entity_poly.type
_entity_poly.pdbx_seq_one_letter_code
_entity_poly.pdbx_strand_id
1 'polypeptide(L)'
;MEKQRIFAKTWVLVLLGFMTGVFVGCSVRQIEFNRFPSKSALARNVRLSFAYDKRYTGSSPDTERVWDELLPVDFGFIKHSTLSPDPSAVAAFHQLHCLNGIRLHLDGKHSKRAASAHEDVSPAHMRHCIDYLRQSIMCAADSNLEPVNEELGGVTGWGSERTCRDFDALVGWTRKHRSA
;
A
#
# COMPACT_ATOMS: atom_id res chain seq x y z
N MET A 1 46.28 -32.63 -59.10
CA MET A 1 46.04 -33.36 -57.82
C MET A 1 47.12 -32.86 -56.88
N GLU A 2 46.89 -32.25 -55.74
CA GLU A 2 45.79 -32.30 -54.79
C GLU A 2 45.80 -30.98 -54.02
N LYS A 3 44.62 -30.36 -53.87
CA LYS A 3 44.39 -29.21 -52.98
C LYS A 3 44.54 -29.66 -51.53
N GLN A 4 44.70 -28.68 -50.62
CA GLN A 4 44.32 -28.68 -49.18
C GLN A 4 45.51 -28.41 -48.24
N ARG A 5 45.67 -27.14 -47.84
CA ARG A 5 46.13 -26.71 -46.50
C ARG A 5 46.07 -25.19 -46.36
N ILE A 6 44.87 -24.62 -46.54
CA ILE A 6 44.57 -23.20 -46.28
C ILE A 6 43.27 -23.12 -45.48
N PHE A 7 43.17 -23.68 -44.26
CA PHE A 7 41.94 -23.57 -43.47
C PHE A 7 42.11 -23.65 -41.94
N ALA A 8 43.28 -23.31 -41.38
CA ALA A 8 43.51 -23.48 -39.93
C ALA A 8 44.02 -22.23 -39.18
N LYS A 9 43.94 -21.02 -39.76
CA LYS A 9 44.48 -19.80 -39.12
C LYS A 9 43.50 -18.67 -38.85
N THR A 10 42.21 -18.84 -39.13
CA THR A 10 41.23 -17.73 -39.07
C THR A 10 40.26 -17.77 -37.88
N TRP A 11 40.34 -18.77 -36.99
CA TRP A 11 39.37 -18.94 -35.90
C TRP A 11 39.87 -18.60 -34.48
N VAL A 12 41.13 -18.19 -34.31
CA VAL A 12 41.68 -17.90 -32.96
C VAL A 12 41.55 -16.42 -32.55
N LEU A 13 41.19 -15.51 -33.46
CA LEU A 13 41.09 -14.07 -33.15
C LEU A 13 39.66 -13.54 -32.92
N VAL A 14 38.63 -14.39 -33.02
CA VAL A 14 37.24 -13.97 -32.73
C VAL A 14 36.84 -14.24 -31.26
N LEU A 15 37.61 -15.02 -30.52
CA LEU A 15 37.29 -15.38 -29.12
C LEU A 15 37.98 -14.50 -28.05
N LEU A 16 38.80 -13.53 -28.45
CA LEU A 16 39.47 -12.59 -27.52
C LEU A 16 38.84 -11.19 -27.52
N GLY A 17 37.80 -10.96 -28.33
CA GLY A 17 37.10 -9.66 -28.44
C GLY A 17 35.82 -9.55 -27.63
N PHE A 18 35.54 -10.48 -26.70
CA PHE A 18 34.32 -10.49 -25.89
C PHE A 18 34.57 -10.37 -24.36
N MET A 19 35.75 -9.87 -23.97
CA MET A 19 36.12 -9.58 -22.57
C MET A 19 36.38 -8.09 -22.30
N THR A 20 36.03 -7.21 -23.24
CA THR A 20 35.99 -5.75 -23.03
C THR A 20 34.63 -5.17 -23.43
N GLY A 21 33.57 -5.94 -23.17
CA GLY A 21 32.19 -5.46 -23.22
C GLY A 21 31.95 -4.53 -22.05
N VAL A 22 32.31 -3.27 -22.25
CA VAL A 22 31.78 -2.06 -21.62
C VAL A 22 30.66 -2.37 -20.62
N PHE A 23 31.02 -2.56 -19.35
CA PHE A 23 30.10 -2.31 -18.25
C PHE A 23 29.85 -0.80 -18.23
N VAL A 24 28.97 -0.32 -19.12
CA VAL A 24 28.20 0.88 -18.83
C VAL A 24 27.42 0.48 -17.59
N GLY A 25 27.99 0.78 -16.44
CA GLY A 25 27.24 0.93 -15.20
C GLY A 25 26.22 2.01 -15.47
N CYS A 26 25.10 1.61 -16.07
CA CYS A 26 23.86 2.33 -15.92
C CYS A 26 23.59 2.24 -14.42
N SER A 27 24.08 3.25 -13.70
CA SER A 27 23.63 3.53 -12.36
C SER A 27 22.13 3.71 -12.51
N VAL A 28 21.40 2.62 -12.26
CA VAL A 28 19.99 2.70 -11.93
C VAL A 28 19.99 3.50 -10.64
N ARG A 29 19.96 4.82 -10.76
CA ARG A 29 19.39 5.65 -9.73
C ARG A 29 17.98 5.12 -9.60
N GLN A 30 17.75 4.25 -8.62
CA GLN A 30 16.42 4.11 -8.06
C GLN A 30 16.03 5.52 -7.67
N ILE A 31 15.27 6.18 -8.53
CA ILE A 31 14.68 7.43 -8.15
C ILE A 31 13.65 6.99 -7.12
N GLU A 32 13.93 7.22 -5.84
CA GLU A 32 12.95 7.09 -4.75
C GLU A 32 11.85 8.15 -4.95
N PHE A 33 11.13 8.07 -6.07
CA PHE A 33 9.89 8.80 -6.26
C PHE A 33 8.89 8.23 -5.24
N ASN A 34 8.17 9.12 -4.57
CA ASN A 34 7.10 8.83 -3.61
C ASN A 34 7.49 8.53 -2.15
N ARG A 35 8.76 8.69 -1.73
CA ARG A 35 9.13 8.54 -0.31
C ARG A 35 9.33 9.87 0.39
N PHE A 36 8.64 10.06 1.53
CA PHE A 36 8.93 11.19 2.40
C PHE A 36 10.37 11.14 2.92
N PRO A 37 11.08 12.28 3.04
CA PRO A 37 12.45 12.30 3.54
C PRO A 37 12.52 11.75 4.97
N SER A 38 13.45 10.84 5.23
CA SER A 38 13.61 10.15 6.53
C SER A 38 13.92 11.09 7.71
N LYS A 39 14.41 12.30 7.45
CA LYS A 39 14.69 13.33 8.46
C LYS A 39 13.52 14.31 8.67
N SER A 40 12.41 14.16 7.95
CA SER A 40 11.24 15.01 8.14
C SER A 40 10.55 14.69 9.46
N ALA A 41 9.89 15.68 10.07
CA ALA A 41 9.07 15.46 11.26
C ALA A 41 7.91 14.46 11.02
N LEU A 42 7.58 14.20 9.75
CA LEU A 42 6.60 13.21 9.29
C LEU A 42 7.10 11.76 9.43
N ALA A 43 8.43 11.54 9.54
CA ALA A 43 9.02 10.21 9.74
C ALA A 43 9.15 9.82 11.23
N ARG A 44 8.56 10.59 12.14
CA ARG A 44 8.63 10.30 13.59
C ARG A 44 7.66 9.17 13.94
N ASN A 45 8.17 8.15 14.62
CA ASN A 45 7.34 7.11 15.20
C ASN A 45 6.73 7.57 16.52
N VAL A 46 5.45 7.29 16.72
CA VAL A 46 4.73 7.49 17.99
C VAL A 46 4.33 6.14 18.57
N ARG A 47 4.25 6.04 19.90
CA ARG A 47 3.73 4.86 20.58
C ARG A 47 2.31 5.15 21.04
N LEU A 48 1.36 4.30 20.65
CA LEU A 48 -0.01 4.35 21.12
C LEU A 48 -0.47 2.94 21.52
N SER A 49 -1.46 2.89 22.41
CA SER A 49 -2.19 1.66 22.73
C SER A 49 -3.59 1.77 22.15
N PHE A 50 -4.09 0.70 21.55
CA PHE A 50 -5.43 0.71 20.98
C PHE A 50 -6.46 0.59 22.10
N ALA A 51 -7.50 1.42 22.01
CA ALA A 51 -8.63 1.42 22.91
C ALA A 51 -9.90 1.56 22.08
N TYR A 52 -10.90 0.73 22.37
CA TYR A 52 -12.16 0.78 21.63
C TYR A 52 -12.85 2.12 21.84
N ASP A 53 -13.17 2.81 20.74
CA ASP A 53 -13.84 4.10 20.75
C ASP A 53 -15.17 4.03 19.98
N LYS A 54 -16.26 3.96 20.75
CA LYS A 54 -17.63 3.87 20.22
C LYS A 54 -18.03 5.04 19.32
N ARG A 55 -17.35 6.20 19.42
CA ARG A 55 -17.66 7.38 18.59
C ARG A 55 -17.47 7.09 17.10
N TYR A 56 -16.54 6.19 16.76
CA TYR A 56 -16.27 5.77 15.38
C TYR A 56 -17.14 4.62 14.88
N THR A 57 -18.17 4.23 15.64
CA THR A 57 -19.03 3.08 15.33
C THR A 57 -20.49 3.48 15.14
N GLY A 58 -21.22 2.78 14.26
CA GLY A 58 -22.59 3.15 13.89
C GLY A 58 -22.63 4.25 12.83
N SER A 59 -23.79 4.90 12.64
CA SER A 59 -24.04 5.88 11.57
C SER A 59 -24.78 7.14 12.06
N SER A 60 -24.50 7.57 13.30
CA SER A 60 -25.12 8.77 13.88
C SER A 60 -24.47 10.04 13.32
N PRO A 61 -25.13 11.21 13.33
CA PRO A 61 -24.50 12.47 12.90
C PRO A 61 -23.19 12.79 13.64
N ASP A 62 -23.10 12.44 14.93
CA ASP A 62 -21.86 12.57 15.70
C ASP A 62 -20.77 11.63 15.19
N THR A 63 -21.14 10.41 14.80
CA THR A 63 -20.24 9.46 14.17
C THR A 63 -19.73 9.99 12.84
N GLU A 64 -20.61 10.50 11.98
CA GLU A 64 -20.22 11.08 10.68
C GLU A 64 -19.21 12.22 10.89
N ARG A 65 -19.49 13.13 11.82
CA ARG A 65 -18.60 14.26 12.14
C ARG A 65 -17.20 13.79 12.55
N VAL A 66 -17.08 12.81 13.46
CA VAL A 66 -15.74 12.36 13.88
C VAL A 66 -15.00 11.59 12.79
N TRP A 67 -15.70 10.99 11.82
CA TRP A 67 -15.08 10.39 10.64
C TRP A 67 -14.58 11.44 9.65
N ASP A 68 -15.34 12.51 9.43
CA ASP A 68 -14.92 13.64 8.60
C ASP A 68 -13.67 14.32 9.18
N GLU A 69 -13.59 14.44 10.51
CA GLU A 69 -12.43 14.99 11.22
C GLU A 69 -11.14 14.17 11.08
N LEU A 70 -11.21 12.90 10.63
CA LEU A 70 -10.01 12.07 10.40
C LEU A 70 -9.27 12.44 9.12
N LEU A 71 -9.97 13.03 8.15
CA LEU A 71 -9.41 13.38 6.86
C LEU A 71 -8.93 14.82 6.90
N PRO A 72 -7.73 15.11 6.36
CA PRO A 72 -7.29 16.49 6.23
C PRO A 72 -8.14 17.21 5.18
N VAL A 73 -7.93 18.52 5.06
CA VAL A 73 -8.48 19.32 3.95
C VAL A 73 -8.17 18.62 2.62
N ASP A 74 -9.11 18.71 1.68
CA ASP A 74 -9.07 18.03 0.39
C ASP A 74 -8.97 16.50 0.50
N PHE A 75 -9.50 15.89 1.56
CA PHE A 75 -9.61 14.44 1.74
C PHE A 75 -8.27 13.67 1.65
N GLY A 76 -7.13 14.36 1.81
CA GLY A 76 -5.81 13.75 1.71
C GLY A 76 -5.23 13.71 0.29
N PHE A 77 -5.83 14.41 -0.67
CA PHE A 77 -5.21 14.67 -1.96
C PHE A 77 -4.11 15.72 -1.85
N ILE A 78 -2.98 15.48 -2.51
CA ILE A 78 -1.81 16.35 -2.51
C ILE A 78 -1.25 16.52 -3.92
N LYS A 79 -0.54 17.63 -4.12
CA LYS A 79 0.31 17.87 -5.29
C LYS A 79 1.66 18.39 -4.79
N HIS A 80 2.76 17.78 -5.22
CA HIS A 80 4.10 18.13 -4.75
C HIS A 80 5.09 18.11 -5.91
N SER A 81 5.77 19.23 -6.16
CA SER A 81 6.65 19.44 -7.32
C SER A 81 7.67 18.33 -7.58
N THR A 82 8.26 17.76 -6.53
CA THR A 82 9.24 16.67 -6.64
C THR A 82 8.67 15.27 -6.45
N LEU A 83 7.83 15.06 -5.43
CA LEU A 83 7.35 13.73 -5.05
C LEU A 83 6.14 13.26 -5.85
N SER A 84 5.26 14.17 -6.26
CA SER A 84 4.06 13.87 -7.04
C SER A 84 3.66 15.09 -7.86
N PRO A 85 4.28 15.27 -9.05
CA PRO A 85 3.98 16.40 -9.93
C PRO A 85 2.51 16.46 -10.33
N ASP A 86 1.88 15.29 -10.45
CA ASP A 86 0.45 15.12 -10.69
C ASP A 86 -0.31 14.94 -9.36
N PRO A 87 -1.62 15.24 -9.31
CA PRO A 87 -2.43 15.00 -8.13
C PRO A 87 -2.41 13.53 -7.71
N SER A 88 -2.21 13.28 -6.42
CA SER A 88 -2.24 11.94 -5.82
C SER A 88 -2.97 11.97 -4.48
N ALA A 89 -3.60 10.86 -4.09
CA ALA A 89 -4.05 10.66 -2.72
C ALA A 89 -2.93 10.08 -1.86
N VAL A 90 -2.86 10.47 -0.58
CA VAL A 90 -2.05 9.72 0.39
C VAL A 90 -2.82 8.47 0.81
N ALA A 91 -2.17 7.31 0.72
CA ALA A 91 -2.80 6.01 0.88
C ALA A 91 -3.55 5.83 2.20
N ALA A 92 -3.01 6.30 3.33
CA ALA A 92 -3.68 6.23 4.63
C ALA A 92 -5.07 6.89 4.63
N PHE A 93 -5.23 8.02 3.94
CA PHE A 93 -6.51 8.72 3.87
C PHE A 93 -7.47 8.04 2.89
N HIS A 94 -6.97 7.50 1.78
CA HIS A 94 -7.79 6.65 0.90
C HIS A 94 -8.27 5.37 1.64
N GLN A 95 -7.41 4.73 2.43
CA GLN A 95 -7.78 3.57 3.25
C GLN A 95 -8.88 3.92 4.27
N LEU A 96 -8.78 5.07 4.94
CA LEU A 96 -9.82 5.55 5.85
C LEU A 96 -11.13 5.86 5.11
N HIS A 97 -11.06 6.50 3.95
CA HIS A 97 -12.23 6.74 3.09
C HIS A 97 -12.94 5.43 2.71
N CYS A 98 -12.20 4.42 2.23
CA CYS A 98 -12.75 3.11 1.91
C CYS A 98 -13.37 2.42 3.13
N LEU A 99 -12.68 2.45 4.28
CA LEU A 99 -13.19 1.87 5.52
C LEU A 99 -14.49 2.55 5.97
N ASN A 100 -14.60 3.87 5.80
CA ASN A 100 -15.81 4.61 6.09
C ASN A 100 -16.98 4.17 5.19
N GLY A 101 -16.71 3.98 3.89
CA GLY A 101 -17.69 3.43 2.94
C GLY A 101 -18.19 2.04 3.35
N ILE A 102 -17.28 1.17 3.82
CA ILE A 102 -17.63 -0.16 4.35
C ILE A 102 -18.52 -0.04 5.59
N ARG A 103 -18.17 0.84 6.55
CA ARG A 103 -18.97 1.10 7.76
C ARG A 103 -20.41 1.46 7.40
N LEU A 104 -20.59 2.44 6.53
CA LEU A 104 -21.91 2.94 6.10
C LEU A 104 -22.74 1.84 5.41
N HIS A 105 -22.11 1.04 4.55
CA HIS A 105 -22.78 -0.07 3.87
C HIS A 105 -23.25 -1.17 4.83
N LEU A 106 -22.42 -1.51 5.82
CA LEU A 106 -22.75 -2.51 6.82
C LEU A 106 -23.91 -2.04 7.71
N ASP A 107 -23.86 -0.81 8.21
CA ASP A 107 -24.94 -0.25 9.02
C ASP A 107 -26.28 -0.21 8.26
N GLY A 108 -26.27 0.08 6.95
CA GLY A 108 -27.46 0.01 6.12
C GLY A 108 -28.05 -1.41 5.99
N LYS A 109 -27.20 -2.44 5.92
CA LYS A 109 -27.61 -3.85 5.72
C LYS A 109 -28.05 -4.57 6.99
N HIS A 110 -27.51 -4.21 8.15
CA HIS A 110 -27.89 -4.81 9.43
C HIS A 110 -29.32 -4.46 9.86
N SER A 111 -30.01 -3.57 9.13
CA SER A 111 -31.41 -3.21 9.40
C SER A 111 -32.47 -4.16 8.79
N LYS A 112 -32.12 -5.09 7.87
CA LYS A 112 -33.14 -5.82 7.08
C LYS A 112 -32.94 -7.31 6.79
N ARG A 113 -31.85 -7.97 7.19
CA ARG A 113 -31.72 -9.42 6.98
C ARG A 113 -31.86 -10.20 8.28
N ALA A 114 -33.00 -10.88 8.40
CA ALA A 114 -33.21 -11.98 9.32
C ALA A 114 -32.19 -13.08 9.03
N ALA A 115 -31.66 -13.64 10.13
CA ALA A 115 -30.62 -14.64 10.19
C ALA A 115 -30.86 -15.83 9.24
N SER A 116 -29.84 -16.18 8.47
CA SER A 116 -29.76 -17.45 7.78
C SER A 116 -28.41 -18.11 8.04
N ALA A 117 -28.36 -18.84 9.17
CA ALA A 117 -27.71 -20.13 9.44
C ALA A 117 -26.23 -20.40 9.02
N HIS A 118 -25.44 -19.42 8.61
CA HIS A 118 -23.99 -19.56 8.49
C HIS A 118 -23.29 -18.37 9.15
N GLU A 119 -22.88 -18.54 10.42
CA GLU A 119 -21.99 -17.66 11.20
C GLU A 119 -22.12 -16.15 10.90
N ASP A 120 -23.29 -15.57 11.14
CA ASP A 120 -23.46 -14.13 11.07
C ASP A 120 -22.61 -13.47 12.17
N VAL A 121 -21.49 -12.85 11.78
CA VAL A 121 -20.67 -12.01 12.66
C VAL A 121 -21.59 -10.94 13.26
N SER A 122 -21.69 -10.90 14.59
CA SER A 122 -22.63 -9.99 15.26
C SER A 122 -22.36 -8.52 14.86
N PRO A 123 -23.39 -7.66 14.78
CA PRO A 123 -23.19 -6.23 14.49
C PRO A 123 -22.22 -5.56 15.47
N ALA A 124 -22.19 -6.00 16.73
CA ALA A 124 -21.24 -5.53 17.73
C ALA A 124 -19.79 -5.89 17.35
N HIS A 125 -19.56 -7.12 16.88
CA HIS A 125 -18.24 -7.55 16.42
C HIS A 125 -17.79 -6.74 15.18
N MET A 126 -18.69 -6.51 14.21
CA MET A 126 -18.38 -5.67 13.05
C MET A 126 -18.01 -4.23 13.46
N ARG A 127 -18.78 -3.61 14.35
CA ARG A 127 -18.48 -2.26 14.87
C ARG A 127 -17.12 -2.20 15.55
N HIS A 128 -16.79 -3.19 16.36
CA HIS A 128 -15.47 -3.32 16.98
C HIS A 128 -14.35 -3.47 15.92
N CYS A 129 -14.56 -4.29 14.88
CA CYS A 129 -13.60 -4.47 13.80
C CYS A 129 -13.36 -3.16 13.02
N ILE A 130 -14.41 -2.37 12.75
CA ILE A 130 -14.28 -1.08 12.07
C ILE A 130 -13.36 -0.14 12.86
N ASP A 131 -13.57 0.01 14.16
CA ASP A 131 -12.72 0.89 14.98
C ASP A 131 -11.29 0.33 15.12
N TYR A 132 -11.13 -0.99 15.25
CA TYR A 132 -9.81 -1.63 15.26
C TYR A 132 -9.02 -1.39 13.96
N LEU A 133 -9.67 -1.54 12.80
CA LEU A 133 -9.05 -1.29 11.49
C LEU A 133 -8.73 0.19 11.29
N ARG A 134 -9.61 1.10 11.72
CA ARG A 134 -9.33 2.55 11.71
C ARG A 134 -8.07 2.86 12.49
N GLN A 135 -7.93 2.34 13.72
CA GLN A 135 -6.74 2.52 14.54
C GLN A 135 -5.50 1.88 13.90
N SER A 136 -5.65 0.71 13.27
CA SER A 136 -4.56 0.03 12.55
C SER A 136 -4.06 0.85 11.36
N ILE A 137 -4.95 1.42 10.57
CA ILE A 137 -4.61 2.31 9.44
C ILE A 137 -3.88 3.56 9.94
N MET A 138 -4.40 4.21 10.99
CA MET A 138 -3.76 5.40 11.57
C MET A 138 -2.40 5.09 12.20
N CYS A 139 -2.23 3.89 12.77
CA CYS A 139 -0.96 3.45 13.36
C CYS A 139 0.08 3.12 12.28
N ALA A 140 -0.34 2.51 11.17
CA ALA A 140 0.55 2.22 10.04
C ALA A 140 0.88 3.48 9.23
N ALA A 141 -0.08 4.43 9.16
CA ALA A 141 0.03 5.72 8.48
C ALA A 141 0.71 5.61 7.12
N ASP A 142 0.18 4.75 6.24
CA ASP A 142 0.74 4.52 4.91
C ASP A 142 0.85 5.83 4.12
N SER A 143 2.07 6.33 4.00
CA SER A 143 2.37 7.62 3.39
C SER A 143 2.67 7.53 1.88
N ASN A 144 2.44 6.38 1.24
CA ASN A 144 2.62 6.24 -0.20
C ASN A 144 1.61 7.11 -0.96
N LEU A 145 2.00 7.48 -2.18
CA LEU A 145 1.21 8.36 -3.04
C LEU A 145 0.53 7.55 -4.15
N GLU A 146 -0.76 7.75 -4.30
CA GLU A 146 -1.62 7.06 -5.25
C GLU A 146 -2.08 8.03 -6.33
N PRO A 147 -1.56 7.93 -7.56
CA PRO A 147 -1.93 8.84 -8.64
C PRO A 147 -3.41 8.81 -8.94
N VAL A 148 -3.99 10.00 -9.15
CA VAL A 148 -5.38 10.14 -9.59
C VAL A 148 -5.57 9.47 -10.95
N ASN A 149 -6.61 8.68 -11.05
CA ASN A 149 -7.14 8.16 -12.30
C ASN A 149 -8.29 9.07 -12.75
N GLU A 150 -8.08 9.78 -13.87
CA GLU A 150 -9.03 10.76 -14.39
C GLU A 150 -10.36 10.14 -14.84
N GLU A 151 -10.33 8.93 -15.41
CA GLU A 151 -11.53 8.23 -15.87
C GLU A 151 -12.46 7.84 -14.71
N LEU A 152 -11.86 7.51 -13.55
CA LEU A 152 -12.59 7.15 -12.34
C LEU A 152 -12.98 8.36 -11.49
N GLY A 153 -12.36 9.52 -11.71
CA GLY A 153 -12.50 10.69 -10.83
C GLY A 153 -11.99 10.46 -9.41
N GLY A 154 -10.99 9.57 -9.25
CA GLY A 154 -10.50 9.13 -7.95
C GLY A 154 -9.18 8.36 -8.04
N VAL A 155 -8.87 7.51 -7.05
CA VAL A 155 -7.65 6.70 -7.03
C VAL A 155 -8.00 5.21 -6.97
N THR A 156 -7.21 4.38 -7.64
CA THR A 156 -7.41 2.92 -7.61
C THR A 156 -6.67 2.25 -6.44
N GLY A 157 -5.61 2.89 -5.95
CA GLY A 157 -4.64 2.28 -5.03
C GLY A 157 -3.69 1.26 -5.67
N TRP A 158 -3.90 0.90 -6.95
CA TRP A 158 -3.17 -0.16 -7.64
C TRP A 158 -2.05 0.40 -8.53
N GLY A 159 -1.06 -0.44 -8.83
CA GLY A 159 0.04 -0.10 -9.73
C GLY A 159 1.11 0.84 -9.14
N SER A 160 0.92 1.32 -7.91
CA SER A 160 1.94 2.04 -7.14
C SER A 160 2.85 1.06 -6.41
N GLU A 161 4.17 1.26 -6.49
CA GLU A 161 5.13 0.48 -5.72
C GLU A 161 4.98 0.77 -4.22
N ARG A 162 5.13 -0.28 -3.38
CA ARG A 162 4.99 -0.19 -1.92
C ARG A 162 6.16 -0.87 -1.24
N THR A 163 6.66 -0.27 -0.17
CA THR A 163 7.54 -0.96 0.78
C THR A 163 6.70 -1.60 1.87
N CYS A 164 6.65 -2.93 1.87
CA CYS A 164 5.89 -3.72 2.84
C CYS A 164 6.81 -4.52 3.77
N ARG A 165 6.27 -4.96 4.91
CA ARG A 165 6.89 -6.04 5.67
C ARG A 165 6.71 -7.35 4.91
N ASP A 166 7.67 -8.24 5.01
CA ASP A 166 7.57 -9.58 4.42
C ASP A 166 6.45 -10.37 5.14
N PHE A 167 5.31 -10.50 4.46
CA PHE A 167 4.14 -11.16 4.99
C PHE A 167 4.34 -12.68 5.08
N ASP A 168 5.06 -13.27 4.14
CA ASP A 168 5.33 -14.71 4.13
C ASP A 168 6.28 -15.10 5.26
N ALA A 169 7.30 -14.28 5.53
CA ALA A 169 8.15 -14.44 6.70
C ALA A 169 7.34 -14.33 8.01
N LEU A 170 6.42 -13.37 8.11
CA LEU A 170 5.54 -13.23 9.26
C LEU A 170 4.64 -14.47 9.43
N VAL A 171 4.00 -14.94 8.35
CA VAL A 171 3.18 -16.16 8.35
C VAL A 171 4.00 -17.37 8.78
N GLY A 172 5.20 -17.52 8.23
CA GLY A 172 6.14 -18.60 8.58
C GLY A 172 6.55 -18.57 10.05
N TRP A 173 6.82 -17.38 10.60
CA TRP A 173 7.11 -17.20 12.02
C TRP A 173 5.91 -17.56 12.89
N THR A 174 4.70 -17.08 12.57
CA THR A 174 3.47 -17.34 13.33
C THR A 174 3.13 -18.82 13.38
N ARG A 175 3.23 -19.53 12.25
CA ARG A 175 2.97 -20.97 12.19
C ARG A 175 3.86 -21.78 13.13
N LYS A 176 5.12 -21.37 13.31
CA LYS A 176 6.08 -22.00 14.24
C LYS A 176 5.74 -21.76 15.71
N HIS A 177 5.00 -20.70 16.02
CA HIS A 177 4.66 -20.27 17.38
C HIS A 177 3.14 -20.28 17.64
N ARG A 178 2.39 -21.12 16.92
CA ARG A 178 0.93 -21.22 17.11
C ARG A 178 0.62 -21.59 18.57
N SER A 179 -0.36 -20.93 19.17
CA SER A 179 -0.97 -21.45 20.40
C SER A 179 -1.52 -22.84 20.12
N ALA A 180 -1.22 -23.79 21.01
CA ALA A 180 -1.59 -25.20 20.87
C ALA A 180 -3.07 -25.41 20.53
#